data_AF-A0A519SQI3-F1
#
_entry.id   AF-A0A519SQI3-F1
#
_cell.length_a   1.000
_cell.length_b   1.000
_cell.length_c   1.000
_cell.angle_alpha   90.00
_cell.angle_beta   90.00
_cell.angle_gamma   90.00
#
_symmetry.space_group_name_H-M   'P 1'
#
loop_
_entity.id
_entity.type
_entity.pdbx_description
1 polymer ?
#
loop_
_entity_poly.entity_id
_entity_poly.type
_entity_poly.pdbx_seq_one_letter_code
_entity_poly.pdbx_strand_id
1 'polypeptide(L)'
;MKNNQFILLSGLLTAAWSLAATAQPINRQAVVERHKVRVTNTDSLNSLTVGNGRFAFTTDFTGLQTFPAHYEKGLPLGTESEWGWHRFPNKEGYKFDQSLRTYTLNGRPVSYAVQVKTPGNKEAGDYLRANPHRLQLGNLGLILLRKNGQPATVQDIKNIRQELNPWTGEI
;
A
#
# COMPACT_ATOMS: atom_id res chain seq x y z
N MET A 1 46.87 64.48 48.79
CA MET A 1 45.58 64.99 48.26
C MET A 1 45.29 64.28 46.94
N LYS A 2 44.15 63.57 46.87
CA LYS A 2 43.34 63.21 45.68
C LYS A 2 44.05 62.50 44.51
N ASN A 3 43.91 61.18 44.39
CA ASN A 3 42.89 60.45 43.61
C ASN A 3 42.93 60.70 42.09
N ASN A 4 43.24 59.63 41.33
CA ASN A 4 42.47 59.15 40.17
C ASN A 4 43.14 57.85 39.66
N GLN A 5 42.61 56.68 40.03
CA GLN A 5 41.62 55.90 39.26
C GLN A 5 42.14 55.48 37.87
N PHE A 6 42.72 54.28 37.80
CA PHE A 6 42.72 53.44 36.60
C PHE A 6 42.06 52.12 36.97
N ILE A 7 40.75 52.05 36.76
CA ILE A 7 39.97 50.82 36.88
C ILE A 7 40.26 49.99 35.62
N LEU A 8 40.90 48.84 35.80
CA LEU A 8 41.00 47.79 34.80
C LEU A 8 39.59 47.28 34.47
N LEU A 9 39.05 47.66 33.30
CA LEU A 9 37.93 46.92 32.70
C LEU A 9 38.46 45.59 32.18
N SER A 10 38.50 44.58 33.05
CA SER A 10 38.58 43.19 32.64
C SER A 10 37.26 42.82 31.96
N GLY A 11 37.28 42.71 30.64
CA GLY A 11 36.14 42.26 29.85
C GLY A 11 35.70 40.87 30.29
N LEU A 12 34.51 40.79 30.88
CA LEU A 12 33.77 39.54 31.01
C LEU A 12 33.34 39.10 29.61
N LEU A 13 34.17 38.31 28.95
CA LEU A 13 33.72 37.45 27.84
C LEU A 13 32.73 36.45 28.45
N THR A 14 31.44 36.76 28.37
CA THR A 14 30.38 35.78 28.54
C THR A 14 30.51 34.79 27.39
N ALA A 15 31.16 33.66 27.65
CA ALA A 15 31.13 32.51 26.76
C ALA A 15 29.69 31.99 26.74
N ALA A 16 28.88 32.48 25.79
CA ALA A 16 27.63 31.86 25.44
C ALA A 16 27.97 30.51 24.81
N TRP A 17 28.10 29.48 25.65
CA TRP A 17 28.04 28.11 25.19
C TRP A 17 26.64 27.91 24.63
N SER A 18 26.53 28.04 23.31
CA SER A 18 25.42 27.47 22.58
C SER A 18 25.41 25.98 22.92
N LEU A 19 24.51 25.59 23.82
CA LEU A 19 24.04 24.21 23.96
C LEU A 19 23.47 23.83 22.59
N ALA A 20 24.34 23.34 21.71
CA ALA A 20 23.90 22.62 20.54
C ALA A 20 23.10 21.45 21.09
N ALA A 21 21.77 21.57 21.06
CA ALA A 21 20.88 20.49 21.43
C ALA A 21 21.19 19.34 20.49
N THR A 22 21.96 18.36 20.98
CA THR A 22 22.16 17.11 20.26
C THR A 22 20.78 16.49 20.11
N ALA A 23 20.26 16.47 18.88
CA ALA A 23 18.96 15.87 18.60
C ALA A 23 18.99 14.44 19.13
N GLN A 24 18.10 14.15 20.10
CA GLN A 24 17.99 12.81 20.66
C GLN A 24 17.70 11.83 19.52
N PRO A 25 18.35 10.65 19.49
CA PRO A 25 18.12 9.68 18.44
C PRO A 25 16.64 9.27 18.42
N ILE A 26 16.05 9.24 17.22
CA ILE A 26 14.64 8.89 17.04
C ILE A 26 14.44 7.41 17.35
N ASN A 27 13.51 7.09 18.26
CA ASN A 27 13.00 5.74 18.41
C ASN A 27 12.08 5.41 17.23
N ARG A 28 12.67 4.89 16.14
CA ARG A 28 11.97 4.57 14.90
C ARG A 28 10.85 3.55 15.11
N GLN A 29 11.08 2.54 15.95
CA GLN A 29 10.06 1.54 16.25
C GLN A 29 8.82 2.19 16.88
N ALA A 30 8.98 3.00 17.91
CA ALA A 30 7.85 3.71 18.53
C ALA A 30 7.12 4.65 17.55
N VAL A 31 7.87 5.28 16.64
CA VAL A 31 7.30 6.14 15.58
C VAL A 31 6.46 5.33 14.59
N VAL A 32 6.87 4.11 14.25
CA VAL A 32 6.13 3.24 13.31
C VAL A 32 4.94 2.58 14.00
N GLU A 33 5.15 1.97 15.17
CA GLU A 33 4.13 1.19 15.89
C GLU A 33 2.96 2.01 16.41
N ARG A 34 3.10 3.34 16.59
CA ARG A 34 1.95 4.19 16.93
C ARG A 34 0.88 4.25 15.84
N HIS A 35 1.19 3.81 14.61
CA HIS A 35 0.27 3.77 13.46
C HIS A 35 -0.20 2.35 13.14
N LYS A 36 -0.21 1.44 14.13
CA LYS A 36 -0.86 0.13 14.01
C LYS A 36 -2.29 0.30 13.49
N VAL A 37 -2.60 -0.38 12.40
CA VAL A 37 -3.95 -0.34 11.80
C VAL A 37 -4.82 -1.28 12.59
N ARG A 38 -5.97 -0.79 13.08
CA ARG A 38 -6.90 -1.57 13.91
C ARG A 38 -8.22 -1.73 13.18
N VAL A 39 -8.64 -2.97 12.98
CA VAL A 39 -9.95 -3.30 12.42
C VAL A 39 -10.83 -3.88 13.53
N THR A 40 -12.00 -3.26 13.74
CA THR A 40 -12.94 -3.61 14.82
C THR A 40 -14.36 -3.87 14.32
N ASN A 41 -14.57 -3.78 13.00
CA ASN A 41 -15.85 -3.96 12.33
C ASN A 41 -15.67 -4.78 11.05
N THR A 42 -16.75 -4.97 10.31
CA THR A 42 -16.79 -5.76 9.08
C THR A 42 -16.95 -4.86 7.85
N ASP A 43 -16.36 -3.68 7.83
CA ASP A 43 -16.40 -2.83 6.63
C ASP A 43 -15.62 -3.50 5.48
N SER A 44 -16.24 -3.62 4.32
CA SER A 44 -15.63 -4.26 3.15
C SER A 44 -14.47 -3.45 2.54
N LEU A 45 -14.23 -2.23 3.03
CA LEU A 45 -13.08 -1.40 2.68
C LEU A 45 -11.92 -1.54 3.67
N ASN A 46 -12.07 -2.35 4.73
CA ASN A 46 -11.06 -2.52 5.79
C ASN A 46 -10.28 -3.84 5.68
N SER A 47 -10.06 -4.37 4.49
CA SER A 47 -9.17 -5.53 4.32
C SER A 47 -7.71 -5.14 4.55
N LEU A 48 -6.93 -6.04 5.15
CA LEU A 48 -5.52 -5.82 5.45
C LEU A 48 -4.65 -6.71 4.56
N THR A 49 -3.48 -6.23 4.17
CA THR A 49 -2.55 -6.98 3.31
C THR A 49 -1.19 -7.11 3.97
N VAL A 50 -0.64 -8.32 3.95
CA VAL A 50 0.75 -8.61 4.32
C VAL A 50 1.47 -9.20 3.12
N GLY A 51 2.80 -9.03 3.09
CA GLY A 51 3.61 -9.56 2.01
C GLY A 51 5.10 -9.42 2.27
N ASN A 52 5.89 -10.12 1.47
CA ASN A 52 7.34 -10.17 1.58
C ASN A 52 8.05 -9.62 0.33
N GLY A 53 7.34 -8.80 -0.46
CA GLY A 53 7.79 -8.26 -1.74
C GLY A 53 7.63 -9.22 -2.92
N ARG A 54 7.57 -10.54 -2.68
CA ARG A 54 7.40 -11.58 -3.72
C ARG A 54 6.03 -12.24 -3.70
N PHE A 55 5.34 -12.14 -2.56
CA PHE A 55 4.02 -12.69 -2.30
C PHE A 55 3.22 -11.68 -1.47
N ALA A 56 1.92 -11.57 -1.76
CA ALA A 56 1.00 -10.71 -1.03
C ALA A 56 -0.30 -11.47 -0.73
N PHE A 57 -0.81 -11.29 0.49
CA PHE A 57 -2.02 -11.92 0.98
C PHE A 57 -2.90 -10.87 1.65
N THR A 58 -4.07 -10.66 1.07
CA THR A 58 -5.09 -9.75 1.58
C THR A 58 -6.15 -10.56 2.32
N THR A 59 -6.39 -10.19 3.58
CA THR A 59 -7.25 -10.89 4.52
C THR A 59 -8.44 -10.03 4.94
N ASP A 60 -9.54 -10.68 5.32
CA ASP A 60 -10.61 -10.06 6.09
C ASP A 60 -10.26 -9.99 7.59
N PHE A 61 -11.20 -9.54 8.41
CA PHE A 61 -11.07 -9.41 9.86
C PHE A 61 -10.79 -10.72 10.64
N THR A 62 -10.80 -11.89 9.97
CA THR A 62 -10.45 -13.19 10.57
C THR A 62 -8.96 -13.52 10.49
N GLY A 63 -8.16 -12.72 9.78
CA GLY A 63 -6.76 -13.05 9.47
C GLY A 63 -6.59 -14.03 8.31
N LEU A 64 -7.69 -14.47 7.70
CA LEU A 64 -7.72 -15.26 6.47
C LEU A 64 -8.74 -14.68 5.45
N GLN A 65 -9.01 -15.42 4.37
CA GLN A 65 -9.98 -15.06 3.34
C GLN A 65 -11.29 -15.85 3.54
N THR A 66 -11.86 -15.71 4.73
CA THR A 66 -13.01 -16.48 5.24
C THR A 66 -14.34 -16.00 4.63
N PHE A 67 -14.50 -14.70 4.41
CA PHE A 67 -15.72 -14.08 3.91
C PHE A 67 -15.50 -13.31 2.59
N PRO A 68 -14.94 -13.92 1.52
CA PRO A 68 -14.57 -13.20 0.30
C PRO A 68 -15.76 -12.52 -0.39
N ALA A 69 -16.94 -13.14 -0.37
CA ALA A 69 -18.17 -12.58 -0.96
C ALA A 69 -18.60 -11.25 -0.31
N HIS A 70 -18.30 -11.06 0.97
CA HIS A 70 -18.60 -9.81 1.67
C HIS A 70 -17.77 -8.62 1.16
N TYR A 71 -16.59 -8.90 0.60
CA TYR A 71 -15.64 -7.90 0.11
C TYR A 71 -15.72 -7.66 -1.40
N GLU A 72 -16.54 -8.41 -2.14
CA GLU A 72 -16.60 -8.38 -3.62
C GLU A 72 -16.84 -6.98 -4.19
N LYS A 73 -17.69 -6.18 -3.54
CA LYS A 73 -18.01 -4.80 -3.96
C LYS A 73 -17.19 -3.73 -3.22
N GLY A 74 -16.28 -4.15 -2.34
CA GLY A 74 -15.40 -3.28 -1.56
C GLY A 74 -13.95 -3.41 -2.04
N LEU A 75 -13.03 -3.69 -1.11
CA LEU A 75 -11.65 -4.10 -1.41
C LEU A 75 -11.57 -5.64 -1.43
N PRO A 76 -11.55 -6.27 -2.62
CA PRO A 76 -11.60 -7.73 -2.73
C PRO A 76 -10.40 -8.40 -2.06
N LEU A 77 -10.63 -9.59 -1.51
CA LEU A 77 -9.57 -10.40 -0.93
C LEU A 77 -8.79 -11.11 -2.04
N GLY A 78 -7.47 -11.06 -1.96
CA GLY A 78 -6.59 -11.58 -3.00
C GLY A 78 -5.30 -12.17 -2.50
N THR A 79 -4.78 -13.09 -3.30
CA THR A 79 -3.48 -13.72 -3.10
C THR A 79 -2.70 -13.59 -4.39
N GLU A 80 -1.62 -12.83 -4.35
CA GLU A 80 -0.79 -12.56 -5.53
C GLU A 80 0.66 -12.96 -5.26
N SER A 81 1.39 -13.18 -6.35
CA SER A 81 2.84 -13.37 -6.31
C SER A 81 3.51 -12.68 -7.50
N GLU A 82 4.83 -12.52 -7.42
CA GLU A 82 5.62 -12.01 -8.54
C GLU A 82 5.71 -12.99 -9.72
N TRP A 83 5.39 -14.28 -9.52
CA TRP A 83 5.54 -15.35 -10.51
C TRP A 83 4.21 -15.84 -11.09
N GLY A 84 3.09 -15.62 -10.39
CA GLY A 84 1.76 -16.00 -10.84
C GLY A 84 1.25 -15.03 -11.91
N TRP A 85 1.41 -15.39 -13.18
CA TRP A 85 0.91 -14.62 -14.31
C TRP A 85 0.04 -15.48 -15.21
N HIS A 86 -0.94 -14.84 -15.83
CA HIS A 86 -1.76 -15.45 -16.86
C HIS A 86 -1.70 -14.65 -18.15
N ARG A 87 -1.81 -15.36 -19.28
CA ARG A 87 -1.92 -14.74 -20.59
C ARG A 87 -2.98 -15.39 -21.47
N PHE A 88 -3.75 -14.57 -22.17
CA PHE A 88 -4.60 -15.01 -23.26
C PHE A 88 -3.80 -15.13 -24.56
N PRO A 89 -4.09 -16.12 -25.44
CA PRO A 89 -3.48 -16.19 -26.77
C PRO A 89 -3.78 -14.94 -27.63
N ASN A 90 -2.79 -14.46 -28.38
CA ASN A 90 -2.95 -13.34 -29.31
C ASN A 90 -3.43 -13.84 -30.70
N LYS A 91 -4.67 -14.31 -30.79
CA LYS A 91 -5.19 -14.93 -32.03
C LYS A 91 -5.25 -13.97 -33.22
N GLU A 92 -5.54 -12.70 -32.94
CA GLU A 92 -5.71 -11.64 -33.95
C GLU A 92 -4.38 -10.96 -34.33
N GLY A 93 -3.26 -11.37 -33.72
CA GLY A 93 -1.94 -10.83 -34.05
C GLY A 93 -1.75 -9.36 -33.67
N TYR A 94 -2.39 -8.90 -32.59
CA TYR A 94 -2.29 -7.51 -32.13
C TYR A 94 -0.85 -7.10 -31.83
N LYS A 95 -0.50 -5.89 -32.24
CA LYS A 95 0.83 -5.30 -32.11
C LYS A 95 0.78 -4.04 -31.27
N PHE A 96 1.89 -3.76 -30.57
CA PHE A 96 1.98 -2.63 -29.65
C PHE A 96 1.81 -1.26 -30.34
N ASP A 97 2.28 -1.13 -31.58
CA ASP A 97 2.12 0.07 -32.42
C ASP A 97 0.65 0.47 -32.64
N GLN A 98 -0.28 -0.48 -32.68
CA GLN A 98 -1.72 -0.23 -32.79
C GLN A 98 -2.29 0.49 -31.55
N SER A 99 -1.60 0.41 -30.41
CA SER A 99 -1.97 1.17 -29.20
C SER A 99 -1.34 2.57 -29.15
N LEU A 100 -0.40 2.88 -30.03
CA LEU A 100 0.36 4.13 -29.96
C LEU A 100 -0.38 5.29 -30.64
N ARG A 101 -0.31 6.46 -30.00
CA ARG A 101 -0.63 7.75 -30.63
C ARG A 101 0.51 8.74 -30.42
N THR A 102 0.85 9.44 -31.50
CA THR A 102 1.86 10.50 -31.48
C THR A 102 1.21 11.82 -31.09
N TYR A 103 1.83 12.50 -30.14
CA TYR A 103 1.47 13.83 -29.68
C TYR A 103 2.67 14.76 -29.87
N THR A 104 2.42 16.03 -30.18
CA THR A 104 3.48 17.04 -30.18
C THR A 104 3.61 17.61 -28.78
N LEU A 105 4.71 17.30 -28.09
CA LEU A 105 5.07 17.89 -26.81
C LEU A 105 6.34 18.70 -26.95
N ASN A 106 6.32 19.96 -26.54
CA ASN A 106 7.48 20.87 -26.61
C ASN A 106 8.12 20.91 -28.01
N GLY A 107 7.29 20.92 -29.06
CA GLY A 107 7.73 20.94 -30.46
C GLY A 107 8.33 19.62 -30.98
N ARG A 108 8.27 18.53 -30.20
CA ARG A 108 8.77 17.21 -30.61
C ARG A 108 7.63 16.18 -30.69
N PRO A 109 7.63 15.30 -31.70
CA PRO A 109 6.71 14.17 -31.73
C PRO A 109 7.10 13.15 -30.65
N VAL A 110 6.14 12.74 -29.82
CA VAL A 110 6.30 11.71 -28.77
C VAL A 110 5.13 10.74 -28.84
N SER A 111 5.40 9.44 -28.84
CA SER A 111 4.38 8.39 -28.90
C SER A 111 4.04 7.86 -27.52
N TYR A 112 2.75 7.72 -27.23
CA TYR A 112 2.23 7.10 -26.01
C TYR A 112 1.28 5.96 -26.35
N ALA A 113 1.34 4.88 -25.57
CA ALA A 113 0.30 3.87 -25.56
C ALA A 113 -0.96 4.47 -24.94
N VAL A 114 -2.05 4.49 -25.68
CA VAL A 114 -3.33 5.05 -25.24
C VAL A 114 -4.45 4.06 -25.53
N GLN A 115 -5.53 4.16 -24.76
CA GLN A 115 -6.74 3.40 -25.07
C GLN A 115 -7.45 4.05 -26.26
N VAL A 116 -7.12 3.55 -27.44
CA VAL A 116 -7.68 4.03 -28.70
C VAL A 116 -9.16 3.65 -28.79
N LYS A 117 -10.05 4.63 -29.03
CA LYS A 117 -11.50 4.37 -29.15
C LYS A 117 -11.97 4.11 -30.59
N THR A 118 -11.09 4.22 -31.58
CA THR A 118 -11.44 3.98 -32.99
C THR A 118 -11.46 2.47 -33.30
N PRO A 119 -12.43 1.99 -34.09
CA PRO A 119 -12.51 0.57 -34.47
C PRO A 119 -11.19 0.05 -35.08
N GLY A 120 -10.80 -1.18 -34.73
CA GLY A 120 -9.59 -1.86 -35.22
C GLY A 120 -8.35 -1.67 -34.33
N ASN A 121 -8.18 -0.50 -33.72
CA ASN A 121 -7.10 -0.24 -32.75
C ASN A 121 -7.57 -0.36 -31.30
N LYS A 122 -8.89 -0.29 -31.06
CA LYS A 122 -9.49 -0.46 -29.75
C LYS A 122 -9.22 -1.85 -29.19
N GLU A 123 -9.41 -2.88 -30.01
CA GLU A 123 -9.27 -4.28 -29.62
C GLU A 123 -7.82 -4.61 -29.28
N ALA A 124 -6.87 -4.10 -30.08
CA ALA A 124 -5.45 -4.20 -29.79
C ALA A 124 -5.09 -3.51 -28.47
N GLY A 125 -5.57 -2.28 -28.25
CA GLY A 125 -5.35 -1.54 -27.01
C GLY A 125 -5.93 -2.23 -25.77
N ASP A 126 -7.15 -2.76 -25.88
CA ASP A 126 -7.81 -3.49 -24.79
C ASP A 126 -7.08 -4.80 -24.46
N TYR A 127 -6.67 -5.55 -25.49
CA TYR A 127 -5.90 -6.78 -25.34
C TYR A 127 -4.56 -6.51 -24.64
N LEU A 128 -3.76 -5.57 -25.14
CA LEU A 128 -2.43 -5.27 -24.61
C LEU A 128 -2.47 -4.67 -23.20
N ARG A 129 -3.54 -3.97 -22.83
CA ARG A 129 -3.73 -3.44 -21.48
C ARG A 129 -4.09 -4.54 -20.47
N ALA A 130 -4.85 -5.54 -20.89
CA ALA A 130 -5.31 -6.62 -20.02
C ALA A 130 -4.37 -7.85 -20.01
N ASN A 131 -3.34 -7.88 -20.86
CA ASN A 131 -2.57 -9.10 -21.11
C ASN A 131 -1.07 -8.82 -21.35
N PRO A 132 -0.16 -9.48 -20.61
CA PRO A 132 -0.39 -10.41 -19.50
C PRO A 132 -0.87 -9.68 -18.23
N HIS A 133 -1.53 -10.41 -17.33
CA HIS A 133 -1.95 -9.90 -16.02
C HIS A 133 -1.52 -10.86 -14.90
N ARG A 134 -1.43 -10.32 -13.68
CA ARG A 134 -1.18 -11.13 -12.48
C ARG A 134 -2.37 -12.05 -12.23
N LEU A 135 -2.06 -13.29 -11.87
CA LEU A 135 -3.06 -14.31 -11.56
C LEU A 135 -3.35 -14.31 -10.06
N GLN A 136 -4.63 -14.23 -9.71
CA GLN A 136 -5.13 -14.55 -8.36
C GLN A 136 -4.83 -16.02 -8.07
N LEU A 137 -3.99 -16.30 -7.07
CA LEU A 137 -3.53 -17.65 -6.75
C LEU A 137 -4.58 -18.53 -6.04
N GLY A 138 -5.69 -17.93 -5.62
CA GLY A 138 -6.79 -18.59 -4.91
C GLY A 138 -7.06 -17.95 -3.56
N ASN A 139 -8.13 -18.44 -2.92
CA ASN A 139 -8.53 -17.99 -1.59
C ASN A 139 -8.29 -19.07 -0.52
N LEU A 140 -7.66 -18.68 0.59
CA LEU A 140 -7.47 -19.54 1.77
C LEU A 140 -8.23 -18.97 2.96
N GLY A 141 -9.24 -19.71 3.43
CA GLY A 141 -10.13 -19.28 4.50
C GLY A 141 -10.74 -20.46 5.25
N LEU A 142 -11.48 -20.15 6.30
CA LEU A 142 -12.20 -21.14 7.10
C LEU A 142 -13.66 -21.20 6.70
N ILE A 143 -14.29 -22.37 6.88
CA ILE A 143 -15.75 -22.44 6.96
C ILE A 143 -16.11 -22.43 8.44
N LEU A 144 -16.53 -21.28 8.95
CA LEU A 144 -16.95 -21.14 10.34
C LEU A 144 -18.37 -21.70 10.48
N LEU A 145 -18.57 -22.64 11.41
CA LEU A 145 -19.87 -23.23 11.69
C LEU A 145 -20.41 -22.69 13.01
N ARG A 146 -21.71 -22.36 13.02
CA ARG A 146 -22.45 -22.08 14.26
C ARG A 146 -22.73 -23.39 14.99
N LYS A 147 -23.16 -23.29 16.25
CA LYS A 147 -23.51 -24.46 17.09
C LYS A 147 -24.56 -25.40 16.47
N ASN A 148 -25.42 -24.86 15.60
CA ASN A 148 -26.44 -25.62 14.88
C ASN A 148 -25.91 -26.27 13.58
N GLY A 149 -24.60 -26.25 13.34
CA GLY A 149 -23.96 -26.83 12.15
C GLY A 149 -24.09 -26.00 10.87
N GLN A 150 -24.78 -24.86 10.90
CA GLN A 150 -24.92 -23.99 9.74
C GLN A 150 -23.72 -23.05 9.59
N PRO A 151 -23.31 -22.68 8.36
CA PRO A 151 -22.28 -21.66 8.15
C PRO A 151 -22.61 -20.36 8.88
N ALA A 152 -21.59 -19.77 9.49
CA ALA A 152 -21.68 -18.44 10.07
C ALA A 152 -21.68 -17.39 8.95
N THR A 153 -22.45 -16.34 9.17
CA THR A 153 -22.45 -15.12 8.36
C THR A 153 -21.56 -14.07 8.99
N VAL A 154 -21.23 -13.02 8.25
CA VAL A 154 -20.46 -11.87 8.77
C VAL A 154 -21.15 -11.25 10.00
N GLN A 155 -22.49 -11.23 10.01
CA GLN A 155 -23.30 -10.70 11.10
C GLN A 155 -23.21 -11.52 12.38
N ASP A 156 -22.80 -12.79 12.30
CA ASP A 156 -22.59 -13.66 13.46
C ASP A 156 -21.26 -13.38 14.18
N ILE A 157 -20.30 -12.71 13.51
CA ILE A 157 -19.00 -12.39 14.09
C ILE A 157 -19.09 -11.12 14.95
N LYS A 158 -18.58 -11.21 16.18
CA LYS A 158 -18.63 -10.14 17.18
C LYS A 158 -17.27 -9.95 17.83
N ASN A 159 -17.09 -8.80 18.51
CA ASN A 159 -15.87 -8.47 19.25
C ASN A 159 -14.59 -8.54 18.40
N ILE A 160 -14.69 -8.08 17.15
CA ILE A 160 -13.58 -8.09 16.19
C ILE A 160 -12.43 -7.24 16.73
N ARG A 161 -11.24 -7.82 16.72
CA ARG A 161 -9.97 -7.16 17.05
C ARG A 161 -8.87 -7.75 16.18
N GLN A 162 -8.56 -7.06 15.08
CA GLN A 162 -7.45 -7.37 14.20
C GLN A 162 -6.50 -6.16 14.16
N GLU A 163 -5.20 -6.41 14.14
CA GLU A 163 -4.18 -5.36 14.17
C GLU A 163 -3.07 -5.66 13.17
N LEU A 164 -2.84 -4.79 12.19
CA LEU A 164 -1.61 -4.85 11.38
C LEU A 164 -0.53 -4.00 12.06
N ASN A 165 0.58 -4.63 12.43
CA ASN A 165 1.76 -3.95 12.93
C ASN A 165 2.71 -3.61 11.76
N PRO A 166 2.88 -2.32 11.40
CA PRO A 166 3.75 -1.93 10.29
C PRO A 166 5.25 -2.12 10.59
N TRP A 167 5.65 -2.31 11.85
CA TRP A 167 7.04 -2.58 12.22
C TRP A 167 7.42 -4.04 12.00
N THR A 168 6.54 -4.98 12.36
CA THR A 168 6.78 -6.43 12.23
C THR A 168 6.23 -7.01 10.92
N GLY A 169 5.25 -6.36 10.30
CA GLY A 169 4.58 -6.86 9.10
C GLY A 169 3.57 -7.98 9.37
N GLU A 170 3.01 -8.02 10.58
CA GLU A 170 2.13 -9.09 11.06
C GLU A 170 0.71 -8.58 11.33
N ILE A 171 -0.27 -9.48 11.15
CA ILE A 171 -1.71 -9.31 11.41
C ILE A 171 -2.14 -10.19 12.58
#